data_AF-W1XY58-F1
#
_entry.id   AF-W1XY58-F1
#
_cell.length_a   1.000
_cell.length_b   1.000
_cell.length_c   1.000
_cell.angle_alpha   90.00
_cell.angle_beta   90.00
_cell.angle_gamma   90.00
#
_symmetry.space_group_name_H-M   'P 1'
#
loop_
_entity.id
_entity.type
_entity.pdbx_description
1 polymer ?
#
loop_
_entity_poly.entity_id
_entity_poly.type
_entity_poly.pdbx_seq_one_letter_code
_entity_poly.pdbx_strand_id
1 'polypeptide(L)' 'DEVFIGSCMTNIGHFRAAGKLLDAHKGQLPTRLWVAPPTRMDAAQLTEEGYYSVFGKSGARIEIPGCSLCMGNQARVA' A
#
# COMPACT_ATOMS: atom_id res chain seq x y z
N ASP A 1 4.05 3.89 -15.78
CA ASP A 1 4.70 4.35 -14.55
C ASP A 1 4.13 3.66 -13.32
N GLU A 2 5.00 3.34 -12.37
CA GLU A 2 4.65 2.63 -11.14
C GLU A 2 5.10 3.44 -9.92
N VAL A 3 4.30 3.41 -8.86
CA VAL A 3 4.55 4.10 -7.59
C VAL A 3 4.48 3.07 -6.47
N PHE A 4 5.37 3.17 -5.48
CA PHE A 4 5.43 2.24 -4.36
C PHE A 4 5.38 2.97 -3.02
N ILE A 5 4.52 2.49 -2.12
CA ILE A 5 4.43 2.89 -0.72
C ILE A 5 4.75 1.67 0.14
N GLY A 6 5.99 1.62 0.62
CA GLY A 6 6.47 0.58 1.52
C GLY A 6 7.97 0.66 1.73
N SER A 7 8.43 0.42 2.95
CA SER A 7 9.84 0.33 3.34
C SER A 7 9.88 -0.01 4.83
N CYS A 8 11.00 -0.56 5.31
CA CYS A 8 11.26 -0.67 6.76
C CYS A 8 11.22 0.69 7.48
N MET A 9 11.39 1.80 6.75
CA MET A 9 11.30 3.17 7.30
C MET A 9 9.89 3.77 7.22
N THR A 10 8.93 3.12 6.55
CA THR A 10 7.58 3.64 6.39
C THR A 10 6.74 3.26 7.61
N ASN A 11 6.37 4.25 8.44
CA ASN A 11 5.49 4.00 9.58
C ASN A 11 4.03 3.75 9.14
N ILE A 12 3.22 3.15 10.02
CA ILE A 12 1.78 2.93 9.79
C ILE A 12 1.01 4.23 9.51
N GLY A 13 1.44 5.35 10.10
CA GLY A 13 0.83 6.67 9.88
C GLY A 13 0.88 7.12 8.43
N HIS A 14 1.94 6.79 7.69
CA HIS A 14 2.06 7.09 6.26
C HIS A 14 1.00 6.35 5.44
N PHE A 15 0.72 5.08 5.78
CA PHE A 15 -0.33 4.31 5.11
C PHE A 15 -1.72 4.87 5.41
N ARG A 16 -1.98 5.27 6.67
CA ARG A 16 -3.23 5.95 7.04
C ARG A 16 -3.41 7.27 6.29
N ALA A 17 -2.35 8.09 6.21
CA ALA A 17 -2.37 9.35 5.48
C ALA A 17 -2.60 9.13 3.98
N ALA A 18 -1.89 8.18 3.36
CA ALA A 18 -2.10 7.79 1.97
C ALA A 18 -3.54 7.31 1.76
N GLY A 19 -4.08 6.48 2.65
CA GLY A 19 -5.45 6.02 2.62
C GLY A 19 -6.47 7.16 2.61
N LYS A 20 -6.31 8.16 3.48
CA LYS A 20 -7.20 9.35 3.49
C LYS A 20 -7.15 10.13 2.17
N LEU A 21 -5.96 10.28 1.58
CA LEU A 21 -5.80 10.95 0.28
C LEU A 21 -6.45 10.14 -0.85
N LEU A 22 -6.29 8.82 -0.83
CA LEU A 22 -6.87 7.91 -1.82
C LEU A 22 -8.40 7.84 -1.72
N ASP A 23 -8.96 7.86 -0.51
CA ASP A 23 -10.41 7.87 -0.30
C ASP A 23 -11.05 9.19 -0.78
N ALA A 24 -10.34 10.30 -0.60
CA ALA A 24 -10.77 11.60 -1.13
C ALA A 24 -10.62 11.72 -2.65
N HIS A 25 -9.77 10.90 -3.27
CA HIS A 25 -9.56 10.91 -4.71
C HIS A 25 -10.70 10.17 -5.42
N LYS A 26 -11.36 10.86 -6.36
CA LYS A 26 -12.43 10.28 -7.18
C LYS A 26 -11.85 9.70 -8.46
N GLY A 27 -12.00 8.39 -8.64
CA GLY A 27 -11.59 7.68 -9.85
C GLY A 27 -10.44 6.71 -9.60
N GLN A 28 -9.89 6.17 -10.69
CA GLN A 28 -8.73 5.29 -10.64
C GLN A 28 -7.44 6.08 -10.81
N LEU A 29 -6.39 5.63 -10.14
CA LEU A 29 -5.07 6.20 -10.33
C LEU A 29 -4.60 5.94 -11.77
N PRO A 30 -4.02 6.94 -12.47
CA PRO A 30 -3.46 6.74 -13.81
C PRO A 30 -2.17 5.89 -13.78
N THR A 31 -1.62 5.64 -12.60
CA THR A 31 -0.39 4.88 -12.37
C THR A 31 -0.67 3.65 -11.53
N ARG A 32 0.16 2.61 -11.68
CA ARG A 32 0.08 1.43 -10.81
C ARG A 32 0.67 1.75 -9.44
N LEU A 33 -0.17 1.72 -8.41
CA LEU A 33 0.25 1.90 -7.02
C LEU A 33 0.46 0.54 -6.36
N TRP A 34 1.63 0.35 -5.76
CA TRP A 34 1.98 -0.80 -4.93
C TRP A 34 2.04 -0.39 -3.47
N VAL A 35 1.47 -1.19 -2.58
CA VAL A 35 1.42 -0.92 -1.13
C VAL A 35 1.93 -2.14 -0.37
N ALA A 36 2.96 -1.96 0.45
CA ALA A 36 3.50 -3.04 1.30
C ALA A 36 3.76 -2.53 2.72
N PRO A 37 2.90 -2.89 3.70
CA PRO A 37 3.20 -2.63 5.11
C PRO A 37 4.50 -3.33 5.55
N PRO A 38 5.33 -2.71 6.40
CA PRO A 38 6.61 -3.30 6.79
C PRO A 38 6.46 -4.50 7.72
N THR A 39 5.35 -4.60 8.45
CA THR A 39 5.11 -5.68 9.42
C THR A 39 3.72 -6.29 9.29
N ARG A 40 3.56 -7.52 9.78
CA ARG A 40 2.25 -8.17 9.88
C ARG A 40 1.31 -7.47 10.86
N MET A 41 1.86 -6.82 11.89
CA MET A 41 1.08 -6.04 12.86
C MET A 41 0.45 -4.82 12.19
N ASP A 42 1.22 -4.08 11.39
CA ASP A 42 0.70 -2.93 10.64
C ASP A 42 -0.35 -3.37 9.62
N ALA A 43 -0.11 -4.47 8.91
CA ALA A 43 -1.06 -5.02 7.95
C ALA A 43 -2.40 -5.39 8.62
N ALA A 44 -2.36 -6.01 9.81
CA ALA A 44 -3.55 -6.34 10.57
C ALA A 44 -4.31 -5.08 11.01
N GLN A 45 -3.62 -4.09 11.57
CA GLN A 45 -4.24 -2.82 12.00
C GLN A 45 -4.87 -2.07 10.82
N LEU A 46 -4.16 -1.95 9.70
CA LEU A 46 -4.68 -1.28 8.50
C LEU A 46 -5.88 -2.03 7.90
N THR A 47 -5.96 -3.35 8.09
CA THR A 47 -7.12 -4.15 7.68
C THR A 47 -8.31 -3.90 8.59
N GLU A 48 -8.10 -3.92 9.91
CA GLU A 48 -9.13 -3.64 10.93
C GLU A 48 -9.70 -2.22 10.80
N GLU A 49 -8.84 -1.25 10.50
CA GLU A 49 -9.21 0.14 10.25
C GLU A 49 -9.87 0.36 8.87
N GLY A 50 -9.92 -0.67 8.02
CA GLY A 50 -10.59 -0.62 6.71
C GLY A 50 -9.77 0.03 5.58
N TYR A 51 -8.51 0.39 5.79
CA TYR A 51 -7.66 1.01 4.76
C TYR A 51 -7.38 0.09 3.58
N TYR A 52 -7.37 -1.23 3.77
CA TYR A 52 -7.22 -2.19 2.67
C TYR A 52 -8.34 -2.08 1.64
N SER A 53 -9.56 -1.79 2.10
CA SER A 53 -10.71 -1.55 1.21
C SER A 53 -10.53 -0.27 0.41
N VAL A 54 -9.98 0.79 1.02
CA VAL A 54 -9.66 2.05 0.34
C VAL A 54 -8.58 1.85 -0.72
N PHE A 55 -7.50 1.16 -0.38
CA PHE A 55 -6.43 0.82 -1.32
C PHE A 55 -6.97 0.01 -2.50
N GLY A 56 -7.80 -1.01 -2.24
CA GLY A 56 -8.44 -1.80 -3.29
C GLY A 56 -9.33 -0.97 -4.22
N LYS A 57 -10.15 -0.06 -3.67
CA LYS A 57 -10.99 0.86 -4.46
C LYS A 57 -10.16 1.78 -5.37
N SER A 58 -9.00 2.23 -4.89
CA SER A 58 -8.08 3.07 -5.67
C SER A 58 -7.33 2.31 -6.78
N GLY A 59 -7.47 0.99 -6.85
CA GLY A 59 -6.76 0.13 -7.81
C GLY A 59 -5.33 -0.24 -7.37
N ALA A 60 -4.99 -0.04 -6.10
CA ALA A 60 -3.67 -0.35 -5.57
C ALA A 60 -3.47 -1.88 -5.44
N ARG A 61 -2.25 -2.34 -5.73
CA ARG A 61 -1.79 -3.71 -5.50
C ARG A 61 -1.16 -3.80 -4.13
N ILE A 62 -1.71 -4.65 -3.27
CA ILE A 62 -1.19 -4.85 -1.92
C ILE A 62 -0.29 -6.08 -1.93
N GLU A 63 0.94 -5.88 -1.48
CA GLU A 63 1.97 -6.91 -1.39
C GLU A 63 2.04 -7.51 0.02
N ILE A 64 2.68 -8.68 0.12
CA ILE A 64 2.88 -9.36 1.41
C ILE A 64 3.76 -8.48 2.30
N PRO A 65 3.42 -8.29 3.60
CA PRO A 65 4.19 -7.44 4.48
C PRO A 65 5.67 -7.85 4.59
N GLY A 66 6.57 -6.86 4.54
CA GLY A 66 8.02 -7.07 4.64
C GLY A 66 8.83 -6.15 3.73
N CYS A 67 10.04 -6.58 3.35
CA CYS A 67 10.98 -5.78 2.57
C CYS A 67 10.50 -5.48 1.14
N SER A 68 9.63 -6.34 0.58
CA SER A 68 8.89 -6.10 -0.65
C SER A 68 9.72 -5.52 -1.81
N LEU A 69 9.15 -4.57 -2.55
CA LEU A 69 9.75 -3.86 -3.68
C LEU A 69 10.93 -2.98 -3.27
N CYS A 70 10.98 -2.56 -2.00
CA CYS A 70 12.11 -1.79 -1.45
C CYS A 70 13.43 -2.56 -1.58
N MET A 71 13.40 -3.89 -1.56
CA MET A 71 14.57 -4.75 -1.76
C MET A 71 14.50 -5.58 -3.05
N GLY A 72 13.54 -5.30 -3.96
CA GLY A 72 13.37 -6.05 -5.21
C GLY A 72 12.88 -7.50 -5.05
N ASN A 73 12.25 -7.82 -3.92
CA ASN A 73 11.84 -9.18 -3.58
C ASN A 73 10.43 -9.57 -4.09
N GLN A 74 9.66 -8.60 -4.58
CA GLN A 74 8.27 -8.76 -5.03
C GLN A 74 8.05 -8.04 -6.38
N ALA A 75 6.82 -8.00 -6.91
CA ALA A 75 6.49 -7.60 -8.29
C ALA A 75 7.09 -8.46 -9.41
N ARG A 76 7.50 -9.70 -9.12
CA ARG A 76 7.86 -10.66 -10.18
C ARG A 76 6.64 -11.44 -10.65
N VAL A 77 5.76 -10.76 -11.39
CA VAL A 77 4.94 -11.38 -12.43
C VAL A 77 4.80 -10.33 -13.53
N ALA A 78 5.53 -10.55 -14.63
CA ALA A 78 5.27 -9.91 -15.91
C ALA A 78 4.03 -10.54 -16.56
#